data_AF-A0A839DXJ2-F1
#
_entry.id   AF-A0A839DXJ2-F1
#
_cell.length_a   1.000
_cell.length_b   1.000
_cell.length_c   1.000
_cell.angle_alpha   90.00
_cell.angle_beta   90.00
_cell.angle_gamma   90.00
#
_symmetry.space_group_name_H-M   'P 1'
#
loop_
_entity.id
_entity.type
_entity.pdbx_description
1 polymer ?
#
loop_
_entity_poly.entity_id
_entity_poly.type
_entity_poly.pdbx_seq_one_letter_code
_entity_poly.pdbx_strand_id
1 'polypeptide(L)' 'MSKLEMGTWVGLDDEPVEYTVLRDEVELDLGGRGSGFEILATERGLTVLADRCTEALGELRARRRREELVPE' A
#
# COMPACT_ATOMS: atom_id res chain seq x y z
N MET A 1 -19.17 -10.56 18.84
CA MET A 1 -19.61 -9.99 17.55
C MET A 1 -18.52 -10.28 16.54
N SER A 2 -18.76 -11.21 15.61
CA SER A 2 -17.82 -11.52 14.54
C SER A 2 -17.80 -10.34 13.56
N LYS A 3 -16.70 -9.59 13.54
CA LYS A 3 -16.46 -8.58 12.51
C LYS A 3 -16.16 -9.38 11.23
N LEU A 4 -17.12 -9.42 10.31
CA LEU A 4 -16.93 -10.06 9.01
C LEU A 4 -15.92 -9.18 8.25
N GLU A 5 -14.66 -9.59 8.23
CA GLU A 5 -13.61 -8.93 7.44
C GLU A 5 -13.70 -9.48 6.01
N MET A 6 -14.32 -8.71 5.12
CA MET A 6 -14.17 -8.94 3.68
C MET A 6 -12.91 -8.22 3.22
N GLY A 7 -11.99 -8.96 2.59
CA GLY A 7 -10.81 -8.42 1.95
C GLY A 7 -10.96 -8.40 0.43
N THR A 8 -10.56 -7.30 -0.20
CA THR A 8 -10.35 -7.20 -1.65
C THR A 8 -8.84 -7.15 -1.89
N TRP A 9 -8.36 -7.88 -2.90
CA TRP A 9 -6.98 -7.79 -3.35
C TRP A 9 -6.90 -6.75 -4.48
N VAL A 10 -6.01 -5.78 -4.32
CA VAL A 10 -5.71 -4.76 -5.34
C VAL A 10 -4.23 -4.92 -5.69
N GLY A 11 -3.96 -5.13 -6.99
CA GLY A 11 -2.59 -5.08 -7.52
C GLY A 11 -2.21 -3.63 -7.78
N LEU A 12 -0.99 -3.26 -7.38
CA LEU A 12 -0.36 -1.99 -7.75
C LEU A 12 0.91 -2.34 -8.52
N ASP A 13 0.90 -2.05 -9.81
CA ASP A 13 2.07 -1.97 -10.69
C ASP A 13 2.36 -0.47 -10.94
N ASP A 14 2.98 -0.05 -12.04
CA ASP A 14 3.30 1.35 -12.39
C ASP A 14 2.11 2.37 -12.41
N GLU A 15 0.99 2.09 -11.73
CA GLU A 15 -0.14 3.00 -11.55
C GLU A 15 0.17 4.19 -10.61
N PRO A 16 -0.41 5.37 -10.88
CA PRO A 16 -0.31 6.51 -9.99
C PRO A 16 -1.06 6.25 -8.69
N VAL A 17 -0.41 6.61 -7.58
CA VAL A 17 -1.04 6.79 -6.27
C VAL A 17 -1.24 8.29 -6.06
N GLU A 18 -2.50 8.73 -6.07
CA GLU A 18 -2.86 10.13 -5.78
C GLU A 18 -3.26 10.28 -4.32
N TYR A 19 -3.12 11.48 -3.76
CA TYR A 19 -3.55 11.76 -2.39
C TYR A 19 -4.16 13.15 -2.23
N THR A 20 -5.13 13.25 -1.32
CA THR A 20 -5.73 14.52 -0.89
C THR A 20 -5.73 14.58 0.63
N VAL A 21 -5.25 15.70 1.20
CA VAL A 21 -5.31 15.96 2.65
C VAL A 21 -6.65 16.63 2.97
N LEU A 22 -7.43 16.02 3.85
CA LEU A 22 -8.74 16.46 4.29
C LEU A 22 -8.74 16.66 5.80
N ARG A 23 -8.48 17.88 6.26
CA ARG A 23 -8.39 18.24 7.69
C ARG A 23 -7.37 17.37 8.44
N ASP A 24 -7.82 16.32 9.12
CA ASP A 24 -7.07 15.39 9.96
C ASP A 24 -6.88 13.99 9.32
N GLU A 25 -7.36 13.82 8.10
CA GLU A 25 -7.27 12.59 7.33
C GLU A 25 -6.60 12.81 5.97
N VAL A 26 -6.12 11.72 5.39
CA VAL A 26 -5.62 11.64 4.02
C VAL A 26 -6.44 10.59 3.29
N GLU A 27 -6.93 10.98 2.12
CA GLU A 27 -7.54 10.10 1.14
C GLU A 27 -6.45 9.72 0.12
N LEU A 28 -6.21 8.41 -0.06
CA LEU A 28 -5.32 7.85 -1.07
C LEU A 28 -6.18 7.20 -2.15
N ASP A 29 -5.98 7.57 -3.40
CA ASP A 29 -6.61 6.94 -4.57
C ASP A 29 -5.58 6.03 -5.26
N LEU A 30 -5.87 4.73 -5.27
CA LEU A 30 -5.07 3.69 -5.89
C LEU A 30 -5.69 3.28 -7.23
N GLY A 31 -5.06 3.62 -8.35
CA GLY A 31 -5.55 3.27 -9.69
C GLY A 31 -6.28 4.42 -10.42
N GLY A 32 -6.29 5.62 -9.84
CA GLY A 32 -6.77 6.86 -10.46
C GLY A 32 -8.29 7.05 -10.43
N ARG A 33 -8.70 8.32 -10.62
CA ARG A 33 -10.09 8.77 -10.49
C ARG A 33 -11.07 7.94 -11.32
N GLY A 34 -11.97 7.24 -10.64
CA GLY A 34 -13.14 6.58 -11.22
C GLY A 34 -13.01 5.08 -11.49
N SER A 35 -11.84 4.48 -11.25
CA SER A 35 -11.62 3.02 -11.32
C SER A 35 -10.81 2.45 -10.17
N GLY A 36 -10.40 3.29 -9.22
CA GLY A 36 -9.50 2.94 -8.14
C GLY A 36 -10.14 2.44 -6.84
N PHE A 37 -9.26 2.11 -5.89
CA PHE A 37 -9.60 1.82 -4.49
C PHE A 37 -9.16 2.98 -3.61
N GLU A 38 -10.09 3.49 -2.80
CA GLU A 38 -9.84 4.63 -1.91
C GLU A 38 -9.50 4.17 -0.49
N ILE A 39 -8.43 4.73 0.09
CA ILE A 39 -8.06 4.53 1.49
C ILE A 39 -8.15 5.86 2.22
N LEU A 40 -8.98 5.91 3.27
CA LEU A 40 -8.98 7.00 4.24
C LEU A 40 -8.14 6.62 5.46
N ALA A 41 -7.18 7.46 5.79
CA ALA A 41 -6.30 7.26 6.93
C ALA A 41 -6.08 8.56 7.72
N THR A 42 -6.14 8.47 9.05
CA THR A 42 -5.61 9.52 9.94
C THR A 42 -4.09 9.65 9.79
N GLU A 43 -3.50 10.74 10.28
CA GLU A 43 -2.04 10.90 10.34
C GLU A 43 -1.33 9.66 10.93
N ARG A 44 -1.79 9.19 12.10
CA ARG A 44 -1.23 8.00 12.76
C ARG A 44 -1.40 6.75 11.91
N GLY A 45 -2.56 6.56 11.27
CA GLY A 45 -2.81 5.43 10.39
C GLY A 45 -1.88 5.43 9.18
N LEU A 46 -1.67 6.61 8.59
CA LEU A 46 -0.77 6.82 7.47
C LEU A 46 0.70 6.58 7.84
N THR A 47 1.14 7.00 9.02
CA THR A 47 2.49 6.68 9.53
C THR A 47 2.70 5.16 9.61
N VAL A 48 1.75 4.44 10.20
CA VAL A 48 1.84 2.97 10.31
C VAL A 48 1.85 2.32 8.93
N LEU A 49 1.02 2.79 8.00
CA LEU A 49 1.00 2.29 6.63
C LEU A 49 2.36 2.50 5.94
N ALA A 50 2.91 3.72 6.01
CA ALA A 50 4.19 4.06 5.40
C ALA A 50 5.35 3.24 5.96
N ASP A 51 5.40 3.05 7.29
CA ASP A 51 6.43 2.23 7.93
C ASP A 51 6.37 0.77 7.43
N ARG A 52 5.17 0.18 7.40
CA ARG A 52 4.99 -1.21 6.96
C ARG A 52 5.27 -1.41 5.48
N CYS A 53 4.84 -0.47 4.62
CA CYS A 53 5.18 -0.52 3.19
C CYS A 53 6.69 -0.40 2.98
N THR A 54 7.39 0.44 3.77
CA THR A 54 8.84 0.59 3.70
C THR A 54 9.57 -0.69 4.11
N GLU A 55 9.16 -1.32 5.20
CA GLU A 55 9.69 -2.62 5.64
C GLU A 55 9.49 -3.69 4.57
N ALA A 56 8.26 -3.81 4.04
CA ALA A 56 7.91 -4.79 3.01
C ALA A 56 8.71 -4.58 1.72
N LEU A 57 8.89 -3.33 1.28
CA LEU A 57 9.73 -2.99 0.13
C LEU A 57 11.20 -3.40 0.35
N GLY A 58 11.71 -3.18 1.57
CA GLY A 58 13.04 -3.64 1.96
C GLY A 58 13.20 -5.15 1.85
N GLU A 59 12.20 -5.90 2.31
CA GLU A 59 12.18 -7.36 2.24
C GLU A 59 12.10 -7.87 0.79
N LEU A 60 11.23 -7.29 -0.05
CA LEU A 60 11.13 -7.64 -1.48
C LEU A 60 12.47 -7.46 -2.19
N ARG A 61 13.15 -6.34 -1.95
CA ARG A 61 14.49 -6.06 -2.50
C ARG A 61 15.52 -7.07 -2.01
N ALA A 62 15.48 -7.45 -0.73
CA ALA A 62 16.40 -8.44 -0.18
C ALA A 62 16.17 -9.84 -0.76
N ARG A 63 14.91 -10.24 -0.96
CA ARG A 63 14.54 -11.50 -1.61
C ARG A 63 15.06 -11.55 -3.05
N ARG A 64 14.79 -10.51 -3.84
CA ARG A 64 15.26 -10.41 -5.24
C ARG A 64 16.78 -10.58 -5.35
N ARG A 65 17.55 -9.91 -4.49
CA ARG A 65 19.02 -10.05 -4.47
C ARG A 65 19.48 -11.47 -4.13
N ARG A 66 18.77 -12.21 -3.28
CA ARG A 66 19.13 -13.60 -2.96
C ARG A 66 18.89 -14.54 -4.13
N GLU A 67 17.80 -14.32 -4.86
CA GLU A 67 17.45 -15.09 -6.05
C GLU A 67 18.46 -14.85 -7.19
N GLU A 68 18.91 -13.61 -7.37
CA GLU A 68 19.94 -13.25 -8.36
C GLU A 68 21.33 -13.85 -8.06
N LEU A 69 21.62 -14.22 -6.80
CA LEU A 69 22.90 -14.80 -6.36
C LEU A 69 22.95 -16.34 -6.46
N VAL A 70 21.85 -16.98 -6.87
CA VAL A 70 21.79 -18.42 -7.14
C VAL A 70 21.44 -18.61 -8.61
N PRO A 71 22.40 -18.54 -9.54
CA PRO A 71 22.17 -18.98 -10.92
C PRO A 71 22.02 -20.51 -10.91
N GLU A 72 20.95 -21.01 -11.53
CA GLU A 72 20.78 -22.45 -11.84
C GLU A 72 21.98 -23.04 -12.61
#